data_AF-A0A3Q1CCI8-F1
#
_entry.id   AF-A0A3Q1CCI8-F1
#
_cell.length_a   1.000
_cell.length_b   1.000
_cell.length_c   1.000
_cell.angle_alpha   90.00
_cell.angle_beta   90.00
_cell.angle_gamma   90.00
#
_symmetry.space_group_name_H-M   'P 1'
#
loop_
_entity.id
_entity.type
_entity.pdbx_description
1 polymer ?
#
loop_
_entity_poly.entity_id
_entity_poly.type
_entity_poly.pdbx_seq_one_letter_code
_entity_poly.pdbx_strand_id
1 'polypeptide(L)'
;KYYSCYFLKRLLTSRKCIPEVARAVIHIDEQSGKNKYKLLVEGDNLRAVMATHGVNGSRTTSNNTYEVERTLGIEAARSTIINEIQYTMVNHGMSIDRRHVMLLADLITHKQMMFKKTCLETKMYSKLIKVAAFARYNS
;
A
#
# COMPACT_ATOMS: atom_id res chain seq x y z
N LYS A 1 -30.07 9.81 -4.29
CA LYS A 1 -29.88 8.88 -5.44
C LYS A 1 -28.78 7.88 -5.06
N TYR A 2 -29.20 6.75 -4.48
CA TYR A 2 -28.31 5.69 -3.99
C TYR A 2 -27.84 4.85 -5.18
N TYR A 3 -26.68 5.16 -5.74
CA TYR A 3 -25.96 4.20 -6.58
C TYR A 3 -25.18 3.27 -5.67
N SER A 4 -25.90 2.43 -4.91
CA SER A 4 -25.33 1.47 -3.98
C SER A 4 -25.20 0.10 -4.65
N CYS A 5 -23.97 -0.40 -4.68
CA CYS A 5 -23.57 -1.81 -4.68
C CYS A 5 -23.96 -2.77 -5.82
N TYR A 6 -24.89 -2.47 -6.74
CA TYR A 6 -25.23 -3.44 -7.80
C TYR A 6 -24.28 -3.47 -9.00
N PHE A 7 -23.51 -2.40 -9.24
CA PHE A 7 -22.70 -2.31 -10.47
C PHE A 7 -21.45 -3.21 -10.44
N LEU A 8 -20.76 -3.31 -9.29
CA LEU A 8 -19.56 -4.13 -9.15
C LEU A 8 -19.87 -5.63 -9.01
N LYS A 9 -21.00 -6.01 -8.39
CA LYS A 9 -21.42 -7.42 -8.31
C LYS A 9 -21.85 -7.98 -9.67
N ARG A 10 -22.39 -7.14 -10.56
CA ARG A 10 -22.78 -7.52 -11.92
C ARG A 10 -21.61 -7.53 -12.91
N LEU A 11 -20.52 -6.82 -12.63
CA LEU A 11 -19.25 -6.92 -13.37
C LEU A 11 -18.46 -8.20 -13.04
N LEU A 12 -18.69 -8.77 -11.85
CA LEU A 12 -18.11 -10.05 -11.40
C LEU A 12 -18.81 -11.26 -12.02
N THR A 13 -20.02 -11.10 -12.59
CA THR A 13 -20.71 -12.16 -13.32
C THR A 13 -20.48 -12.00 -14.83
N SER A 14 -19.51 -12.76 -15.36
CA SER A 14 -19.30 -13.05 -16.79
C SER A 14 -18.47 -12.05 -17.62
N ARG A 15 -17.14 -12.11 -17.49
CA ARG A 15 -16.08 -11.74 -18.49
C ARG A 15 -15.15 -10.54 -18.23
N LYS A 16 -15.13 -9.92 -17.04
CA LYS A 16 -14.13 -8.86 -16.71
C LYS A 16 -13.44 -9.04 -15.35
N CYS A 17 -13.28 -10.27 -14.88
CA CYS A 17 -12.52 -10.51 -13.67
C CYS A 17 -11.02 -10.51 -14.00
N ILE A 18 -10.26 -9.71 -13.28
CA ILE A 18 -8.80 -9.80 -13.29
C ILE A 18 -8.45 -11.12 -12.58
N PRO A 19 -7.82 -12.09 -13.25
CA PRO A 19 -7.62 -13.44 -12.70
C PRO A 19 -6.75 -13.45 -11.44
N GLU A 20 -5.95 -12.41 -11.23
CA GLU A 20 -5.01 -12.28 -10.12
C GLU A 20 -5.64 -11.64 -8.85
N VAL A 21 -6.93 -11.29 -8.89
CA VAL A 21 -7.65 -10.75 -7.72
C VAL A 21 -8.39 -11.88 -7.01
N ALA A 22 -7.96 -12.19 -5.78
CA ALA A 22 -8.53 -13.27 -4.98
C ALA A 22 -9.88 -12.87 -4.34
N ARG A 23 -9.97 -11.64 -3.80
CA ARG A 23 -11.20 -11.14 -3.16
C ARG A 23 -11.26 -9.62 -3.12
N ALA A 24 -12.48 -9.09 -3.06
CA ALA A 24 -12.71 -7.67 -2.88
C ALA A 24 -13.77 -7.43 -1.79
N VAL A 25 -13.48 -6.49 -0.89
CA VAL A 25 -14.32 -6.12 0.25
C VAL A 25 -14.65 -4.63 0.16
N ILE A 26 -15.90 -4.27 0.41
CA ILE A 26 -16.34 -2.86 0.43
C ILE A 26 -16.31 -2.38 1.88
N HIS A 27 -15.54 -1.33 2.14
CA HIS A 27 -15.49 -0.64 3.42
C HIS A 27 -16.18 0.72 3.32
N ILE A 28 -16.95 1.10 4.33
CA ILE A 28 -17.69 2.37 4.38
C ILE A 28 -16.95 3.30 5.33
N ASP A 29 -16.42 4.41 4.80
CA ASP A 29 -15.84 5.48 5.63
C ASP A 29 -16.96 6.37 6.16
N GLU A 30 -17.27 6.27 7.45
CA GLU A 30 -18.27 7.12 8.12
C GLU A 30 -17.70 8.47 8.59
N GLN A 31 -16.37 8.59 8.68
CA GLN A 31 -15.68 9.73 9.31
C GLN A 31 -15.84 11.08 8.57
N SER A 32 -16.27 11.07 7.30
CA SER A 32 -16.24 12.28 6.45
C SER A 32 -17.61 12.98 6.30
N GLY A 33 -18.67 12.52 7.00
CA GLY A 33 -20.04 13.04 6.84
C GLY A 33 -20.65 12.82 5.43
N LYS A 34 -19.88 12.22 4.52
CA LYS A 34 -20.25 11.82 3.17
C LYS A 34 -19.96 10.33 3.07
N ASN A 35 -20.97 9.52 2.73
CA ASN A 35 -20.83 8.07 2.56
C ASN A 35 -19.83 7.77 1.42
N LYS A 36 -18.56 7.60 1.77
CA LYS A 36 -17.50 7.20 0.83
C LYS A 36 -17.29 5.70 0.96
N TYR A 37 -17.43 5.00 -0.15
CA TYR A 37 -17.13 3.57 -0.24
C TYR A 37 -15.68 3.40 -0.67
N LYS A 38 -14.89 2.68 0.12
CA LYS A 38 -13.54 2.22 -0.20
C LYS A 38 -13.63 0.76 -0.65
N LEU A 39 -12.97 0.42 -1.75
CA LEU A 39 -12.83 -0.96 -2.19
C LEU A 39 -11.46 -1.46 -1.75
N LEU A 40 -11.44 -2.50 -0.94
CA LEU A 40 -10.24 -3.23 -0.56
C LEU A 40 -10.14 -4.46 -1.46
N VAL A 41 -9.02 -4.61 -2.15
CA VAL A 41 -8.80 -5.70 -3.09
C VAL A 41 -7.59 -6.48 -2.61
N GLU A 42 -7.73 -7.79 -2.47
CA GLU A 42 -6.62 -8.72 -2.23
C GLU A 42 -6.24 -9.34 -3.58
N GLY A 43 -5.05 -9.01 -4.06
CA GLY A 43 -4.49 -9.50 -5.32
C GLY A 43 -3.20 -8.79 -5.67
N ASP A 44 -2.46 -9.36 -6.63
CA ASP A 44 -1.11 -8.92 -6.99
C ASP A 44 -1.05 -8.21 -8.37
N ASN A 45 -2.11 -7.47 -8.73
CA ASN A 45 -2.13 -6.66 -9.97
C ASN A 45 -2.84 -5.30 -9.87
N LEU A 46 -2.18 -4.32 -9.27
CA LEU A 46 -2.51 -2.91 -9.17
C LEU A 46 -2.72 -2.28 -10.54
N ARG A 47 -1.95 -2.65 -11.56
CA ARG A 47 -2.09 -2.06 -12.91
C ARG A 47 -3.47 -2.36 -13.48
N ALA A 48 -3.91 -3.61 -13.40
CA ALA A 48 -5.21 -4.02 -13.90
C ALA A 48 -6.35 -3.40 -13.06
N VAL A 49 -6.17 -3.31 -11.74
CA VAL A 49 -7.14 -2.65 -10.84
C VAL A 49 -7.30 -1.18 -11.20
N MET A 50 -6.20 -0.46 -11.45
CA MET A 50 -6.23 0.95 -11.87
C MET A 50 -6.86 1.17 -13.24
N ALA A 51 -6.73 0.20 -14.16
CA ALA A 51 -7.32 0.26 -15.50
C ALA A 51 -8.82 -0.08 -15.52
N THR A 52 -9.39 -0.53 -14.39
CA THR A 52 -10.79 -0.94 -14.31
C THR A 52 -11.72 0.27 -14.33
N HIS A 53 -12.72 0.24 -15.23
CA HIS A 53 -13.68 1.32 -15.35
C HIS A 53 -14.50 1.52 -14.06
N GLY A 54 -14.53 2.74 -13.54
CA GLY A 54 -15.17 3.08 -12.27
C GLY A 54 -14.23 3.10 -11.06
N VAL A 55 -12.97 2.69 -11.22
CA VAL A 55 -11.91 2.87 -10.20
C VAL A 55 -11.16 4.17 -10.45
N ASN A 56 -10.91 4.95 -9.40
CA ASN A 56 -10.07 6.14 -9.50
C ASN A 56 -8.61 5.79 -9.24
N GLY A 57 -7.86 5.52 -10.31
CA GLY A 57 -6.45 5.11 -10.24
C GLY A 57 -5.54 6.13 -9.53
N SER A 58 -5.84 7.43 -9.60
CA SER A 58 -5.02 8.47 -8.93
C SER A 58 -5.07 8.39 -7.41
N ARG A 59 -6.06 7.68 -6.85
CA ARG A 59 -6.23 7.49 -5.39
C ARG A 59 -6.05 6.03 -4.97
N THR A 60 -5.69 5.15 -5.89
CA THR A 60 -5.44 3.74 -5.58
C THR A 60 -4.02 3.58 -5.04
N THR A 61 -3.89 2.85 -3.94
CA THR A 61 -2.61 2.52 -3.31
C THR A 61 -2.51 1.02 -3.11
N SER A 62 -1.31 0.47 -3.17
CA SER A 62 -1.01 -0.93 -2.85
C SER A 62 -0.01 -0.99 -1.70
N ASN A 63 -0.10 -2.04 -0.89
CA ASN A 63 0.87 -2.37 0.14
C ASN A 63 2.14 -2.98 -0.48
N ASN A 64 2.03 -3.58 -1.66
CA ASN A 64 3.15 -4.23 -2.33
C ASN A 64 4.03 -3.21 -3.06
N THR A 65 5.14 -2.85 -2.41
CA THR A 65 6.09 -1.84 -2.91
C THR A 65 6.72 -2.20 -4.27
N TYR A 66 6.93 -3.50 -4.54
CA TYR A 66 7.49 -3.97 -5.81
C TYR A 66 6.52 -3.74 -6.98
N GLU A 67 5.24 -3.98 -6.74
CA GLU A 67 4.20 -3.74 -7.72
C GLU A 67 4.02 -2.24 -8.00
N VAL A 68 4.05 -1.43 -6.94
CA VAL A 68 4.02 0.04 -7.06
C VAL A 68 5.20 0.53 -7.89
N GLU A 69 6.41 0.00 -7.67
CA GLU A 69 7.59 0.33 -8.47
C GLU A 69 7.38 0.01 -9.96
N ARG A 70 6.87 -1.18 -10.28
CA ARG A 70 6.65 -1.59 -11.69
C ARG A 70 5.54 -0.78 -12.38
N THR A 71 4.60 -0.22 -11.63
CA THR A 71 3.42 0.47 -12.19
C THR A 71 3.56 1.97 -12.22
N LEU A 72 4.05 2.57 -11.14
CA LEU A 72 4.15 4.02 -10.92
C LEU A 72 5.60 4.53 -10.86
N GLY A 73 6.58 3.64 -10.71
CA GLY A 73 8.00 3.98 -10.65
C GLY A 73 8.58 4.06 -9.24
N ILE A 74 9.89 4.30 -9.16
CA ILE A 74 10.66 4.20 -7.92
C ILE A 74 10.29 5.27 -6.89
N GLU A 75 9.91 6.48 -7.32
CA GLU A 75 9.55 7.57 -6.39
C GLU A 75 8.19 7.32 -5.71
N ALA A 76 7.26 6.69 -6.43
CA ALA A 76 6.00 6.23 -5.85
C ALA A 76 6.24 5.11 -4.83
N ALA A 77 7.12 4.15 -5.16
CA ALA A 77 7.49 3.08 -4.23
C ALA A 77 8.15 3.64 -2.96
N ARG A 78 9.03 4.64 -3.08
CA ARG A 78 9.65 5.35 -1.95
C ARG A 78 8.61 5.96 -1.02
N SER A 79 7.65 6.67 -1.59
CA SER A 79 6.55 7.29 -0.85
C SER A 79 5.67 6.25 -0.15
N THR A 80 5.38 5.13 -0.82
CA THR A 80 4.63 4.01 -0.22
C THR A 80 5.38 3.40 0.96
N ILE A 81 6.70 3.18 0.85
CA ILE A 81 7.53 2.66 1.95
C ILE A 81 7.47 3.58 3.17
N ILE A 82 7.61 4.90 2.97
CA ILE A 82 7.55 5.89 4.06
C ILE A 82 6.19 5.80 4.78
N ASN A 83 5.10 5.77 4.00
CA ASN A 83 3.75 5.70 4.55
C ASN A 83 3.50 4.40 5.32
N GLU A 84 3.99 3.26 4.81
CA GLU A 84 3.81 1.94 5.44
C GLU A 84 4.59 1.84 6.75
N ILE A 85 5.83 2.33 6.77
CA ILE A 85 6.66 2.38 7.98
C ILE A 85 6.01 3.27 9.03
N GLN A 86 5.50 4.44 8.62
CA GLN A 86 4.85 5.35 9.55
C GLN A 86 3.54 4.73 10.09
N TYR A 87 2.76 4.07 9.24
CA TYR A 87 1.53 3.38 9.64
C TYR A 87 1.80 2.25 10.64
N THR A 88 2.77 1.37 10.35
CA THR A 88 3.15 0.27 11.25
C THR A 88 3.72 0.78 12.58
N MET A 89 4.55 1.82 12.56
CA MET A 89 5.12 2.41 13.78
C MET A 89 4.04 3.01 14.70
N VAL A 90 3.08 3.74 14.12
CA VAL A 90 1.93 4.28 14.86
C VAL A 90 1.09 3.15 15.47
N ASN A 91 0.82 2.08 14.71
CA ASN A 91 0.09 0.91 15.21
C ASN A 91 0.81 0.20 16.37
N HIS A 92 2.14 0.24 16.41
CA HIS A 92 2.95 -0.29 17.49
C HIS A 92 3.22 0.73 18.63
N GLY A 93 2.63 1.92 18.58
CA GLY A 93 2.82 2.96 19.60
C GLY A 93 4.22 3.56 19.64
N MET A 94 4.98 3.47 18.54
CA MET A 94 6.33 4.02 18.42
C MET A 94 6.30 5.33 17.63
N SER A 95 6.86 6.41 18.20
CA SER A 95 7.06 7.68 17.49
C SER A 95 8.49 7.79 16.99
N ILE A 96 8.68 7.76 15.67
CA ILE A 96 9.98 8.00 15.02
C ILE A 96 9.87 9.26 14.17
N ASP A 97 10.88 10.13 14.22
CA ASP A 97 10.95 11.31 13.36
C ASP A 97 10.94 10.88 11.88
N ARG A 98 10.13 11.59 11.08
CA ARG A 98 10.01 11.41 9.63
C ARG A 98 11.36 11.46 8.91
N ARG A 99 12.34 12.22 9.43
CA ARG A 99 13.71 12.28 8.87
C ARG A 99 14.39 10.90 8.85
N HIS A 100 14.25 10.12 9.91
CA HIS A 100 14.82 8.76 10.00
C HIS A 100 14.11 7.79 9.05
N VAL A 101 12.79 7.92 8.93
CA VAL A 101 11.98 7.09 8.02
C VAL A 101 12.35 7.39 6.56
N MET A 102 12.56 8.66 6.21
CA MET A 102 12.96 9.07 4.86
C MET A 102 14.33 8.49 4.47
N LEU A 103 15.33 8.62 5.34
CA LEU A 103 16.66 8.05 5.11
C LEU A 103 16.61 6.53 4.93
N LEU A 104 15.80 5.84 5.75
CA LEU A 104 15.64 4.40 5.65
C LEU A 104 14.92 3.99 4.35
N ALA A 105 13.90 4.75 3.94
CA ALA A 105 13.22 4.54 2.67
C ALA A 105 14.18 4.69 1.49
N ASP A 106 15.01 5.74 1.46
CA ASP A 106 16.02 5.97 0.41
C ASP A 106 17.02 4.80 0.32
N LEU A 107 17.46 4.28 1.47
CA LEU A 107 18.37 3.14 1.55
C LEU A 107 17.70 1.85 1.06
N ILE A 108 16.40 1.68 1.33
CA ILE A 108 15.62 0.54 0.82
C ILE A 108 15.43 0.65 -0.68
N THR A 109 14.98 1.79 -1.21
CA THR A 109 14.75 1.97 -2.65
C THR A 109 16.03 1.86 -3.46
N HIS A 110 17.15 2.40 -2.96
CA HIS A 110 18.45 2.24 -3.61
C HIS A 110 18.92 0.78 -3.64
N LYS A 111 18.56 -0.04 -2.63
CA LYS A 111 18.88 -1.48 -2.59
C LYS A 111 17.87 -2.38 -3.31
N GLN A 112 16.59 -2.00 -3.37
CA GLN A 112 15.51 -2.74 -4.04
C GLN A 112 15.83 -2.97 -5.53
N MET A 113 16.46 -1.99 -6.18
CA MET A 113 16.96 -2.10 -7.55
C MET A 113 17.94 -3.28 -7.74
N MET A 114 18.64 -3.71 -6.68
CA MET A 114 19.58 -4.85 -6.73
C MET A 114 18.98 -6.21 -6.31
N PHE A 115 17.93 -6.25 -5.48
CA PHE A 115 17.43 -7.49 -4.87
C PHE A 115 16.03 -7.87 -5.38
N LYS A 116 15.93 -8.31 -6.64
CA LYS A 116 14.66 -8.71 -7.27
C LYS A 116 13.99 -9.99 -6.73
N LYS A 117 14.55 -10.75 -5.76
CA LYS A 117 14.04 -12.11 -5.43
C LYS A 117 14.18 -12.63 -3.98
N THR A 118 14.28 -11.81 -2.93
CA THR A 118 14.26 -12.38 -1.55
C THR A 118 13.33 -11.61 -0.64
N CYS A 119 12.51 -12.34 0.15
CA CYS A 119 11.51 -11.85 1.10
C CYS A 119 11.91 -10.50 1.72
N LEU A 120 11.38 -9.42 1.13
CA LEU A 120 11.76 -8.03 1.42
C LEU A 120 11.25 -7.58 2.80
N GLU A 121 10.14 -8.17 3.22
CA GLU A 121 9.47 -7.86 4.48
C GLU A 121 10.42 -8.06 5.68
N THR A 122 11.05 -9.23 5.82
CA THR A 122 11.94 -9.53 6.97
C THR A 122 13.19 -8.66 7.03
N LYS A 123 13.77 -8.28 5.88
CA LYS A 123 14.93 -7.38 5.84
C LYS A 123 14.56 -5.92 6.14
N MET A 124 13.33 -5.51 5.82
CA MET A 124 12.82 -4.18 6.17
C MET A 124 12.58 -4.07 7.68
N TYR A 125 11.84 -5.03 8.26
CA TYR A 125 11.52 -5.04 9.69
C TYR A 125 12.76 -5.10 10.58
N SER A 126 13.75 -5.93 10.23
CA SER A 126 14.99 -6.01 11.01
C SER A 126 15.78 -4.71 11.06
N LYS A 127 15.78 -3.91 9.98
CA LYS A 127 16.42 -2.58 9.99
C LYS A 127 15.59 -1.56 10.77
N LEU A 128 14.26 -1.61 10.63
CA LEU A 128 13.35 -0.76 11.40
C LEU A 128 13.56 -0.93 12.90
N ILE A 129 13.61 -2.18 13.38
CA ILE A 129 13.78 -2.50 14.80
C ILE A 129 15.12 -1.95 15.31
N LYS A 130 16.20 -2.06 14.52
CA LYS A 130 17.51 -1.50 14.88
C LYS A 130 17.48 0.01 15.02
N VAL A 131 16.82 0.71 14.09
CA VAL A 131 16.68 2.18 14.13
C VAL A 131 15.82 2.61 15.32
N ALA A 132 14.69 1.92 15.56
CA ALA A 132 13.81 2.21 16.69
C ALA A 132 14.51 1.98 18.04
N ALA A 133 15.29 0.91 18.17
CA ALA A 133 16.09 0.63 19.35
C ALA A 133 17.14 1.71 19.61
N PHE A 134 17.82 2.18 18.55
CA PHE A 134 18.78 3.28 18.65
C PHE A 134 18.12 4.60 19.06
N ALA A 135 16.95 4.93 18.51
CA ALA A 135 16.22 6.14 18.87
C ALA A 135 15.79 6.15 20.35
N ARG A 136 15.34 5.00 20.88
CA ARG A 136 15.02 4.86 22.31
C ARG A 136 16.24 4.96 23.23
N TYR A 137 17.43 4.57 22.75
CA TYR A 137 18.65 4.64 23.54
C TYR A 137 19.19 6.07 23.70
N ASN A 138 18.94 6.95 22.73
CA ASN A 138 19.41 8.33 22.72
C ASN A 138 18.36 9.35 23.22
N SER A 139 17.28 8.86 23.84
CA SER A 139 16.24 9.68 24.50
C SER A 139 16.33 9.48 26.01
#